data_AF-G5S189-F1
#
_entry.id   AF-G5S189-F1
#
_cell.length_a   1.000
_cell.length_b   1.000
_cell.length_c   1.000
_cell.angle_alpha   90.00
_cell.angle_beta   90.00
_cell.angle_gamma   90.00
#
_symmetry.space_group_name_H-M   'P 1'
#
loop_
_entity.id
_entity.type
_entity.pdbx_description
1 polymer ?
#
loop_
_entity_poly.entity_id
_entity_poly.type
_entity_poly.pdbx_seq_one_letter_code
_entity_poly.pdbx_strand_id
1 'polypeptide(L)'
;MMTWSTLRQQESTLAIRAVNQGASMPDGFSVLHHLDANGIHFKSITPKNDMLLITFDSPAQSAAAKTVLDQTLPHGYVVAQQDDDNETVQWLSRLRESSHRFG
;
A
#
# COMPACT_ATOMS: atom_id res chain seq x y z
N MET A 1 16.16 31.07 16.06
CA MET A 1 16.59 30.16 14.98
C MET A 1 15.65 28.98 14.97
N MET A 2 14.73 28.91 14.00
CA MET A 2 13.87 27.74 13.80
C MET A 2 14.74 26.68 13.13
N THR A 3 15.14 25.66 13.88
CA THR A 3 15.86 24.52 13.32
C THR A 3 14.83 23.66 12.61
N TRP A 4 14.64 23.87 11.31
CA TRP A 4 13.99 22.88 10.47
C TRP A 4 14.88 21.64 10.46
N SER A 5 14.50 20.65 11.27
CA SER A 5 14.96 19.29 11.07
C SER A 5 14.55 18.91 9.65
N THR A 6 15.53 18.63 8.80
CA THR A 6 15.29 17.89 7.57
C THR A 6 14.78 16.53 8.01
N LEU A 7 13.46 16.42 8.19
CA LEU A 7 12.77 15.15 8.22
C LEU A 7 13.18 14.51 6.90
N ARG A 8 14.08 13.53 6.97
CA ARG A 8 14.44 12.71 5.82
C ARG A 8 13.12 12.13 5.34
N GLN A 9 12.56 12.72 4.30
CA GLN A 9 11.35 12.24 3.63
C GLN A 9 11.76 10.93 2.96
N GLN A 10 11.80 9.86 3.77
CA GLN A 10 11.94 8.51 3.26
C GLN A 10 10.63 8.22 2.55
N GLU A 11 10.73 8.02 1.26
CA GLU A 11 9.58 7.60 0.47
C GLU A 11 9.09 6.27 1.03
N SER A 12 7.77 6.08 1.08
CA SER A 12 7.18 4.83 1.54
C SER A 12 6.18 4.37 0.50
N THR A 13 6.14 3.06 0.23
CA THR A 13 5.29 2.51 -0.81
C THR A 13 4.25 1.59 -0.20
N LEU A 14 2.97 1.85 -0.45
CA LEU A 14 1.87 0.99 -0.05
C LEU A 14 1.51 0.05 -1.21
N ALA A 15 1.42 -1.23 -0.94
CA ALA A 15 1.01 -2.25 -1.89
C ALA A 15 -0.39 -2.76 -1.54
N ILE A 16 -1.28 -2.76 -2.54
CA ILE A 16 -2.64 -3.28 -2.42
C ILE A 16 -2.78 -4.48 -3.35
N ARG A 17 -3.29 -5.60 -2.84
CA ARG A 17 -3.53 -6.81 -3.63
C ARG A 17 -4.86 -7.45 -3.25
N ALA A 18 -5.50 -8.14 -4.19
CA ALA A 18 -6.60 -9.04 -3.84
C ALA A 18 -6.10 -10.31 -3.10
N VAL A 19 -6.81 -10.74 -2.06
CA VAL A 19 -6.51 -11.92 -1.24
C VAL A 19 -6.69 -13.22 -2.05
N ASN A 20 -7.71 -13.25 -2.91
CA ASN A 20 -8.02 -14.43 -3.71
C ASN A 20 -7.17 -14.47 -4.98
N GLN A 21 -6.49 -15.59 -5.22
CA GLN A 21 -5.81 -15.83 -6.49
C GLN A 21 -6.86 -15.87 -7.61
N GLY A 22 -6.82 -14.90 -8.53
CA GLY A 22 -7.77 -14.73 -9.63
C GLY A 22 -8.80 -13.61 -9.44
N ALA A 23 -8.81 -12.92 -8.30
CA ALA A 23 -9.56 -11.68 -8.16
C ALA A 23 -8.88 -10.54 -8.92
N SER A 24 -9.67 -9.73 -9.62
CA SER A 24 -9.19 -8.60 -10.42
C SER A 24 -8.37 -7.63 -9.58
N MET A 25 -7.37 -7.00 -10.23
CA MET A 25 -6.57 -5.93 -9.64
C MET A 25 -7.48 -4.88 -8.96
N PRO A 26 -7.13 -4.38 -7.76
CA PRO A 26 -7.89 -3.31 -7.13
C PRO A 26 -7.99 -2.11 -8.06
N ASP A 27 -9.20 -1.57 -8.16
CA ASP A 27 -9.47 -0.43 -9.03
C ASP A 27 -8.75 0.82 -8.51
N GLY A 28 -7.82 1.34 -9.32
CA GLY A 28 -6.98 2.47 -8.93
C GLY A 28 -7.76 3.77 -8.72
N PHE A 29 -8.91 3.93 -9.39
CA PHE A 29 -9.77 5.09 -9.23
C PHE A 29 -10.53 5.05 -7.89
N SER A 30 -10.99 3.87 -7.48
CA SER A 30 -11.64 3.67 -6.17
C SER A 30 -10.66 3.95 -5.03
N VAL A 31 -9.45 3.41 -5.13
CA VAL A 31 -8.36 3.68 -4.18
C VAL A 31 -8.02 5.16 -4.12
N LEU A 32 -7.88 5.80 -5.28
CA LEU A 32 -7.62 7.24 -5.40
C LEU A 32 -8.71 8.06 -4.69
N HIS A 33 -9.98 7.75 -4.94
CA HIS A 33 -11.11 8.45 -4.36
C HIS A 33 -11.11 8.36 -2.82
N HIS A 34 -10.79 7.19 -2.25
CA HIS A 34 -10.69 7.04 -0.80
C HIS A 34 -9.54 7.85 -0.21
N LEU A 35 -8.38 7.91 -0.87
CA LEU A 35 -7.25 8.72 -0.40
C LEU A 35 -7.58 10.22 -0.48
N ASP A 36 -8.15 10.67 -1.60
CA ASP A 36 -8.53 12.08 -1.81
C ASP A 36 -9.62 12.53 -0.82
N ALA A 37 -10.66 11.71 -0.61
CA ALA A 37 -11.73 12.00 0.35
C ALA A 37 -11.25 12.09 1.80
N ASN A 38 -10.11 11.47 2.12
CA ASN A 38 -9.48 11.54 3.45
C ASN A 38 -8.31 12.54 3.50
N GLY A 39 -8.09 13.32 2.44
CA GLY A 39 -7.02 14.32 2.36
C GLY A 39 -5.61 13.73 2.35
N ILE A 40 -5.46 12.48 1.91
CA ILE A 40 -4.19 11.77 1.90
C ILE A 40 -3.48 11.99 0.56
N HIS A 41 -2.43 12.81 0.60
CA HIS A 41 -1.57 13.03 -0.55
C HIS A 41 -0.66 11.83 -0.81
N PHE A 42 -0.55 11.44 -2.08
CA PHE A 42 0.38 10.43 -2.57
C PHE A 42 1.23 11.02 -3.72
N LYS A 43 2.39 10.42 -3.95
CA LYS A 43 3.35 10.82 -4.97
C LYS A 43 3.06 10.19 -6.34
N SER A 44 2.77 8.89 -6.35
CA SER A 44 2.41 8.17 -7.57
C SER A 44 1.58 6.92 -7.28
N ILE A 45 0.82 6.48 -8.27
CA ILE A 45 0.10 5.20 -8.26
C ILE A 45 0.56 4.42 -9.49
N THR A 46 1.09 3.22 -9.26
CA THR A 46 1.62 2.33 -10.31
C THR A 46 0.90 0.99 -10.26
N PRO A 47 0.13 0.62 -11.30
CA PRO A 47 -0.39 -0.73 -11.44
C PRO A 47 0.74 -1.71 -11.77
N LYS A 48 0.82 -2.84 -11.06
CA LYS A 48 1.86 -3.86 -11.25
C LYS A 48 1.29 -5.27 -11.07
N ASN A 49 1.17 -6.01 -12.17
CA ASN A 49 0.57 -7.34 -12.21
C ASN A 49 -0.85 -7.31 -11.58
N ASP A 50 -1.10 -8.08 -10.52
CA ASP A 50 -2.37 -8.11 -9.77
C ASP A 50 -2.37 -7.18 -8.55
N MET A 51 -1.47 -6.19 -8.52
CA MET A 51 -1.24 -5.31 -7.38
C MET A 51 -1.24 -3.85 -7.80
N LEU A 52 -1.64 -2.98 -6.89
CA LEU A 52 -1.52 -1.53 -7.03
C LEU A 52 -0.49 -1.02 -6.03
N LEU A 53 0.54 -0.33 -6.52
CA LEU A 53 1.58 0.28 -5.71
C LEU A 53 1.31 1.78 -5.61
N ILE A 54 1.40 2.34 -4.41
CA ILE A 54 1.19 3.76 -4.16
C ILE A 54 2.39 4.29 -3.41
N THR A 55 3.15 5.19 -4.01
CA THR A 55 4.31 5.80 -3.36
C THR A 55 3.89 7.09 -2.68
N PHE A 56 4.42 7.34 -1.49
CA PHE A 56 4.18 8.50 -0.65
C PHE A 56 5.50 9.21 -0.33
N ASP A 57 5.43 10.52 -0.12
CA ASP A 57 6.60 11.32 0.27
C ASP A 57 7.06 11.07 1.72
N SER A 58 6.24 10.38 2.53
CA SER A 58 6.62 10.02 3.90
C SER A 58 5.95 8.74 4.40
N PRO A 59 6.57 8.03 5.37
CA PRO A 59 5.99 6.82 5.96
C PRO A 59 4.75 7.11 6.82
N ALA A 60 4.62 8.34 7.35
CA ALA A 60 3.43 8.75 8.09
C ALA A 60 2.20 8.83 7.16
N GLN A 61 2.38 9.29 5.92
CA GLN A 61 1.30 9.35 4.93
C GLN A 61 0.89 7.96 4.46
N SER A 62 1.85 7.06 4.19
CA SER A 62 1.53 5.68 3.80
C SER A 62 0.88 4.89 4.95
N ALA A 63 1.26 5.14 6.21
CA ALA A 63 0.60 4.55 7.37
C ALA A 63 -0.85 5.04 7.52
N ALA A 64 -1.09 6.35 7.37
CA ALA A 64 -2.45 6.90 7.36
C ALA A 64 -3.28 6.33 6.20
N ALA A 65 -2.67 6.23 5.01
CA ALA A 65 -3.29 5.62 3.84
C ALA A 65 -3.65 4.16 4.09
N LYS A 66 -2.74 3.40 4.73
CA LYS A 66 -3.00 2.02 5.12
C LYS A 66 -4.26 1.95 5.97
N THR A 67 -4.33 2.72 7.05
CA THR A 67 -5.49 2.69 7.97
C THR A 67 -6.80 2.99 7.26
N VAL A 68 -6.82 4.04 6.42
CA VAL A 68 -8.01 4.38 5.63
C VAL A 68 -8.39 3.24 4.70
N LEU A 69 -7.44 2.72 3.92
CA LEU A 69 -7.72 1.68 2.93
C LEU A 69 -8.10 0.34 3.58
N ASP A 70 -7.55 0.01 4.73
CA ASP A 70 -7.94 -1.16 5.53
C ASP A 70 -9.41 -1.08 5.98
N GLN A 71 -9.90 0.14 6.23
CA GLN A 71 -11.28 0.42 6.65
C GLN A 71 -12.25 0.61 5.48
N THR A 72 -11.79 1.16 4.36
CA THR A 72 -12.67 1.52 3.23
C THR A 72 -12.71 0.47 2.14
N LEU A 73 -11.66 -0.35 1.98
CA LEU A 73 -11.67 -1.37 0.94
C LEU A 73 -12.58 -2.54 1.34
N PRO A 74 -13.29 -3.14 0.37
CA PRO A 74 -14.09 -4.33 0.63
C PRO A 74 -13.24 -5.48 1.15
N HIS A 75 -13.87 -6.39 1.90
CA HIS A 75 -13.23 -7.64 2.28
C HIS A 75 -12.73 -8.39 1.03
N GLY A 76 -11.46 -8.82 1.06
CA GLY A 76 -10.82 -9.45 -0.08
C GLY A 76 -9.65 -8.68 -0.67
N TYR A 77 -9.26 -7.54 -0.09
CA TYR A 77 -8.00 -6.86 -0.39
C TYR A 77 -7.06 -6.85 0.83
N VAL A 78 -5.77 -6.99 0.57
CA VAL A 78 -4.68 -6.84 1.54
C VAL A 78 -3.95 -5.55 1.22
N VAL A 79 -3.77 -4.72 2.25
CA VAL A 79 -3.01 -3.47 2.17
C VAL A 79 -1.74 -3.60 3.01
N ALA A 80 -0.59 -3.40 2.38
CA ALA A 80 0.73 -3.66 2.94
C ALA A 80 1.65 -2.45 2.77
N GLN A 81 2.17 -1.89 3.86
CA GLN A 81 3.14 -0.79 3.78
C GLN A 81 4.56 -1.34 3.60
N GLN A 82 5.16 -1.12 2.44
CA GLN A 82 6.58 -1.33 2.18
C GLN A 82 7.35 -0.09 2.61
N ASP A 83 7.97 -0.17 3.78
CA ASP A 83 9.08 0.70 4.12
C ASP A 83 10.36 0.10 3.50
N ASP A 84 11.42 0.90 3.33
CA ASP A 84 12.72 0.46 2.80
C ASP A 84 13.30 -0.76 3.55
N ASP A 85 12.81 -1.02 4.76
CA ASP A 85 13.09 -2.24 5.52
C ASP A 85 12.27 -3.43 4.99
N ASN A 86 13.00 -4.31 4.31
CA ASN A 86 12.75 -5.65 3.76
C ASN A 86 11.72 -6.58 4.48
N GLU A 87 11.17 -6.22 5.63
CA GLU A 87 10.23 -7.04 6.39
C GLU A 87 8.88 -7.15 5.69
N THR A 88 8.38 -6.08 5.06
CA THR A 88 7.07 -6.11 4.39
C THR A 88 7.07 -6.98 3.14
N VAL A 89 8.13 -6.89 2.34
CA VAL A 89 8.31 -7.71 1.14
C VAL A 89 8.42 -9.20 1.50
N GLN A 90 9.05 -9.51 2.63
CA GLN A 90 9.21 -10.89 3.08
C GLN A 90 7.88 -11.54 3.47
N TRP A 91 6.96 -10.87 4.18
CA TRP A 91 5.66 -11.48 4.48
C TRP A 91 4.74 -11.53 3.25
N LEU A 92 4.82 -10.54 2.35
CA LEU A 92 4.13 -10.59 1.05
C LEU A 92 4.60 -11.78 0.19
N SER A 93 5.90 -12.08 0.22
CA SER A 93 6.47 -13.24 -0.45
C SER A 93 6.05 -14.55 0.23
N ARG A 94 5.94 -14.57 1.56
CA ARG A 94 5.41 -15.73 2.31
C ARG A 94 3.94 -16.00 2.00
N LEU A 95 3.10 -14.97 1.87
CA LEU A 95 1.70 -15.14 1.44
C LEU A 95 1.59 -15.72 0.02
N ARG A 96 2.50 -15.33 -0.87
CA ARG A 96 2.59 -15.92 -2.21
C ARG A 96 2.88 -17.42 -2.12
N GLU A 97 3.80 -17.86 -1.26
CA GLU A 97 4.21 -19.25 -1.16
C GLU A 97 3.20 -20.14 -0.41
N SER A 98 2.54 -19.64 0.63
CA SER A 98 1.53 -20.41 1.37
C SER A 98 0.29 -20.74 0.52
N SER A 99 -0.04 -19.91 -0.46
CA SER A 99 -1.15 -20.17 -1.37
C SER A 99 -0.83 -21.22 -2.45
N HIS A 100 0.45 -21.56 -2.68
CA HIS A 100 0.84 -22.57 -3.68
C HIS A 100 0.78 -24.02 -3.16
N ARG A 101 0.62 -24.23 -1.85
CA ARG A 101 0.72 -25.56 -1.23
C ARG A 101 -0.61 -26.26 -0.94
N PHE A 102 -1.72 -25.66 -1.40
CA PHE A 102 -3.03 -26.30 -1.37
C PHE A 102 -3.48 -26.62 -2.80
N GLY A 103 -2.88 -27.66 -3.37
CA GLY A 103 -3.22 -28.26 -4.65
C GLY A 103 -2.96 -29.76 -4.60
#